data_AF-A0A7S1P6P0-F1
#
_entry.id   AF-A0A7S1P6P0-F1
#
_cell.length_a   1.000
_cell.length_b   1.000
_cell.length_c   1.000
_cell.angle_alpha   90.00
_cell.angle_beta   90.00
_cell.angle_gamma   90.00
#
_symmetry.space_group_name_H-M   'P 1'
#
loop_
_entity.id
_entity.type
_entity.pdbx_description
1 polymer ?
#
loop_
_entity_poly.entity_id
_entity_poly.type
_entity_poly.pdbx_seq_one_letter_code
_entity_poly.pdbx_strand_id
1 'polypeptide(L)'
;VKCVAECLLTRGPSPLSDLLVFTRLPWTQCRNAILVLIQHNCVRIQDDSQFIDDSGTAAASADAVAPPIVYAADLDEILVRQRFARFLLYVEEMRDEQEQGRGAMARLVLEEVMKHGRMK
;
A
#
# COMPACT_ATOMS: atom_id res chain seq x y z
N VAL A 1 -8.78 -9.12 2.78
CA VAL A 1 -7.47 -8.57 2.37
C VAL A 1 -6.95 -9.24 1.10
N LYS A 2 -6.61 -10.54 1.10
CA LYS A 2 -6.06 -11.26 -0.07
C LYS A 2 -6.83 -11.04 -1.38
N CYS A 3 -8.15 -11.25 -1.39
CA CYS A 3 -8.98 -11.09 -2.59
C CYS A 3 -8.90 -9.68 -3.22
N VAL A 4 -8.85 -8.62 -2.39
CA VAL A 4 -8.71 -7.23 -2.89
C VAL A 4 -7.30 -7.00 -3.46
N ALA A 5 -6.25 -7.49 -2.80
CA ALA A 5 -4.89 -7.38 -3.29
C ALA A 5 -4.70 -8.15 -4.61
N GLU A 6 -5.21 -9.38 -4.72
CA GLU A 6 -5.18 -10.17 -5.95
C GLU A 6 -5.94 -9.47 -7.08
N CYS A 7 -7.10 -8.87 -6.77
CA CYS A 7 -7.87 -8.10 -7.75
C CYS A 7 -7.05 -6.93 -8.30
N LEU A 8 -6.41 -6.13 -7.42
CA LEU A 8 -5.57 -5.00 -7.82
C LEU A 8 -4.32 -5.45 -8.59
N LEU A 9 -3.71 -6.57 -8.23
CA LEU A 9 -2.54 -7.11 -8.91
C LEU A 9 -2.86 -7.69 -10.30
N THR A 10 -4.04 -8.30 -10.46
CA THR A 10 -4.44 -8.96 -11.72
C THR A 10 -5.15 -8.03 -12.70
N ARG A 11 -5.91 -7.05 -12.20
CA ARG A 11 -6.72 -6.13 -13.00
C ARG A 11 -6.12 -4.73 -13.12
N GLY A 12 -5.11 -4.42 -12.30
CA GLY A 12 -4.48 -3.12 -12.25
C GLY A 12 -5.19 -2.14 -11.31
N PRO A 13 -4.83 -0.85 -11.37
CA PRO A 13 -5.44 0.20 -10.57
C PRO A 13 -6.95 0.24 -10.77
N SER A 14 -7.72 0.39 -9.69
CA SER A 14 -9.18 0.39 -9.76
C SER A 14 -9.82 1.28 -8.70
N PRO A 15 -10.95 1.95 -9.02
CA PRO A 15 -11.74 2.66 -8.03
C PRO A 15 -12.46 1.67 -7.09
N LEU A 16 -12.95 2.17 -5.95
CA LEU A 16 -13.67 1.34 -4.98
C LEU A 16 -14.91 0.67 -5.58
N SER A 17 -15.63 1.35 -6.49
CA SER A 17 -16.80 0.79 -7.18
C SER A 17 -16.48 -0.53 -7.87
N ASP A 18 -15.38 -0.55 -8.61
CA ASP A 18 -15.00 -1.67 -9.44
C ASP A 18 -14.48 -2.82 -8.57
N LEU A 19 -13.76 -2.49 -7.50
CA LEU A 19 -13.34 -3.47 -6.50
C LEU A 19 -14.53 -4.19 -5.86
N LEU A 20 -15.63 -3.49 -5.56
CA LEU A 20 -16.84 -4.13 -5.01
C LEU A 20 -17.46 -5.11 -6.02
N VAL A 21 -17.50 -4.74 -7.29
CA VAL A 21 -18.04 -5.58 -8.37
C VAL A 21 -17.15 -6.81 -8.60
N PHE A 22 -15.83 -6.61 -8.73
CA PHE A 22 -14.90 -7.69 -9.05
C PHE A 22 -14.68 -8.66 -7.90
N THR A 23 -14.61 -8.17 -6.66
CA THR A 23 -14.37 -9.01 -5.48
C THR A 23 -15.66 -9.60 -4.91
N ARG A 24 -16.83 -9.04 -5.27
CA ARG A 24 -18.14 -9.38 -4.71
C ARG A 24 -18.19 -9.29 -3.18
N LEU A 25 -17.31 -8.50 -2.58
CA LEU A 25 -17.27 -8.28 -1.14
C LEU A 25 -18.26 -7.20 -0.73
N PRO A 26 -18.85 -7.29 0.48
CA PRO A 26 -19.58 -6.17 1.08
C PRO A 26 -18.70 -4.93 1.20
N TRP A 27 -19.30 -3.75 1.10
CA TRP A 27 -18.60 -2.46 1.15
C TRP A 27 -17.65 -2.34 2.36
N THR A 28 -18.12 -2.73 3.54
CA THR A 28 -17.34 -2.67 4.78
C THR A 28 -16.08 -3.55 4.73
N GLN A 29 -16.20 -4.76 4.17
CA GLN A 29 -15.08 -5.69 4.05
C GLN A 29 -14.06 -5.21 3.02
N CYS A 30 -14.52 -4.70 1.88
CA CYS A 30 -13.65 -4.15 0.84
C CYS A 30 -12.91 -2.92 1.36
N ARG A 31 -13.62 -1.98 1.99
CA ARG A 31 -13.02 -0.78 2.60
C ARG A 31 -11.98 -1.15 3.65
N ASN A 32 -12.32 -2.03 4.60
CA ASN A 32 -11.38 -2.43 5.65
C ASN A 32 -10.15 -3.14 5.06
N ALA A 33 -10.33 -3.96 4.02
CA ALA A 33 -9.20 -4.59 3.34
C ALA A 33 -8.27 -3.56 2.70
N ILE A 34 -8.80 -2.55 2.03
CA ILE A 34 -8.01 -1.45 1.44
C ILE A 34 -7.26 -0.68 2.53
N LEU A 35 -7.93 -0.35 3.64
CA LEU A 35 -7.29 0.36 4.76
C LEU A 35 -6.10 -0.42 5.33
N VAL A 36 -6.25 -1.72 5.53
CA VAL A 36 -5.15 -2.60 5.99
C VAL A 36 -4.02 -2.61 4.97
N LEU A 37 -4.32 -2.70 3.67
CA LEU A 37 -3.29 -2.71 2.63
C LEU A 37 -2.53 -1.37 2.55
N ILE A 38 -3.23 -0.24 2.68
CA ILE A 38 -2.62 1.11 2.74
C ILE A 38 -1.73 1.25 3.98
N GLN A 39 -2.21 0.80 5.13
CA GLN A 39 -1.46 0.81 6.39
C GLN A 39 -0.12 0.08 6.26
N HIS A 40 -0.10 -0.98 5.45
CA HIS A 40 1.07 -1.80 5.18
C HIS A 40 1.87 -1.40 3.93
N ASN A 41 1.59 -0.24 3.33
CA ASN A 41 2.19 0.24 2.06
C ASN A 41 1.96 -0.67 0.84
N CYS A 42 1.08 -1.66 0.93
CA CYS A 42 0.81 -2.58 -0.17
C CYS A 42 -0.17 -2.01 -1.21
N VAL A 43 -0.86 -0.92 -0.88
CA VAL A 43 -1.74 -0.19 -1.78
C VAL A 43 -1.48 1.30 -1.63
N ARG A 44 -1.40 2.00 -2.76
CA ARG A 44 -1.31 3.46 -2.83
C ARG A 44 -2.54 4.04 -3.51
N ILE A 45 -2.88 5.26 -3.12
CA ILE A 45 -3.85 6.07 -3.87
C ILE A 45 -3.09 6.65 -5.05
N GLN A 46 -3.58 6.38 -6.25
CA GLN A 46 -3.02 6.96 -7.45
C GLN A 46 -3.71 8.30 -7.69
N ASP A 47 -2.93 9.38 -7.65
CA ASP A 47 -3.41 10.71 -8.04
C ASP A 47 -3.54 10.74 -9.57
N ASP A 48 -4.68 10.28 -10.07
CA ASP A 48 -5.08 10.50 -11.45
C ASP A 48 -5.72 11.90 -11.56
N SER A 49 -4.89 12.94 -11.38
CA SER A 49 -5.21 14.30 -11.86
C SER A 49 -5.30 14.38 -13.40
N GLN A 50 -5.14 13.23 -14.07
CA GLN A 50 -5.26 13.04 -15.51
C GLN A 50 -6.38 12.04 -15.84
N PHE A 51 -7.52 12.10 -15.14
CA PHE A 51 -8.74 11.48 -15.65
C PHE A 51 -9.15 12.28 -16.91
N ILE A 52 -8.63 11.84 -18.06
CA ILE A 52 -9.05 12.28 -19.37
C ILE A 52 -10.33 11.50 -19.64
N ASP A 53 -11.45 12.20 -19.78
CA ASP A 53 -12.69 11.57 -20.22
C ASP A 53 -12.53 10.94 -21.62
N ASP A 54 -13.45 10.06 -22.05
CA ASP A 54 -13.42 9.46 -23.40
C ASP A 54 -13.46 10.51 -24.54
N SER A 55 -13.68 11.80 -24.22
CA SER A 55 -13.59 12.94 -25.15
C SER A 55 -12.21 13.59 -25.25
N GLY A 56 -11.20 13.11 -24.52
CA GLY A 56 -9.83 13.65 -24.62
C GLY A 56 -9.64 14.97 -23.85
N THR A 57 -10.60 15.39 -23.03
CA THR A 57 -10.53 16.64 -22.26
C THR A 57 -10.16 16.36 -20.81
N ALA A 58 -9.04 16.94 -20.36
CA ALA A 58 -8.72 17.00 -18.93
C ALA A 58 -9.82 17.83 -18.24
N ALA A 59 -10.41 17.29 -17.18
CA ALA A 59 -11.47 17.93 -16.38
C ALA A 59 -10.91 19.16 -15.62
N ALA A 60 -10.65 20.25 -16.35
CA ALA A 60 -10.15 21.52 -15.83
C ALA A 60 -11.25 22.59 -15.77
N SER A 61 -12.52 22.19 -15.61
CA SER A 61 -13.62 23.12 -15.34
C SER A 61 -13.89 23.19 -13.84
N ALA A 62 -14.08 24.39 -13.29
CA ALA A 62 -14.30 24.66 -11.87
C ALA A 62 -15.58 24.02 -11.26
N ASP A 63 -16.40 23.33 -12.05
CA ASP A 63 -17.56 22.52 -11.64
C ASP A 63 -17.30 20.99 -11.73
N ALA A 64 -16.06 20.57 -11.99
CA ALA A 64 -15.74 19.15 -12.16
C ALA A 64 -15.82 18.41 -10.82
N VAL A 65 -16.68 17.39 -10.77
CA VAL A 65 -16.71 16.37 -9.72
C VAL A 65 -15.29 15.85 -9.52
N ALA A 66 -14.80 15.86 -8.28
CA ALA A 66 -13.45 15.39 -7.96
C ALA A 66 -13.23 13.99 -8.58
N PRO A 67 -12.09 13.75 -9.26
CA PRO A 67 -11.85 12.48 -9.91
C PRO A 67 -11.96 11.33 -8.90
N PRO A 68 -12.49 10.17 -9.31
CA PRO A 68 -12.67 9.04 -8.41
C PRO A 68 -11.31 8.56 -7.88
N ILE A 69 -11.22 8.30 -6.58
CA ILE A 69 -10.01 7.76 -5.96
C ILE A 69 -9.72 6.39 -6.56
N VAL A 70 -8.55 6.25 -7.19
CA VAL A 70 -8.07 4.99 -7.75
C VAL A 70 -7.04 4.36 -6.81
N TYR A 71 -7.22 3.07 -6.51
CA TYR A 71 -6.30 2.31 -5.68
C TYR A 71 -5.41 1.45 -6.57
N ALA A 72 -4.10 1.47 -6.33
CA ALA A 72 -3.14 0.64 -7.04
C ALA A 72 -2.37 -0.23 -6.03
N ALA A 73 -2.23 -1.53 -6.32
CA ALA A 73 -1.35 -2.39 -5.53
C ALA A 73 0.12 -2.08 -5.84
N ASP A 74 0.95 -2.12 -4.81
CA ASP A 74 2.40 -2.01 -4.92
C ASP A 74 3.01 -3.40 -4.76
N LEU A 75 3.37 -4.01 -5.89
CA LEU A 75 3.91 -5.37 -5.91
C LEU A 75 5.27 -5.44 -5.21
N ASP A 76 6.10 -4.41 -5.36
CA ASP A 76 7.43 -4.38 -4.77
C ASP A 76 7.32 -4.37 -3.24
N GLU A 77 6.46 -3.52 -2.69
CA GLU A 77 6.19 -3.49 -1.24
C GLU A 77 5.60 -4.81 -0.72
N ILE A 78 4.76 -5.49 -1.49
CA ILE A 78 4.24 -6.82 -1.13
C ILE A 78 5.36 -7.87 -1.11
N LEU A 79 6.27 -7.86 -2.08
CA LEU A 79 7.37 -8.82 -2.18
C LEU A 79 8.48 -8.55 -1.15
N VAL A 80 8.76 -7.29 -0.84
CA VAL A 80 9.73 -6.87 0.18
C VAL A 80 9.37 -7.46 1.54
N ARG A 81 8.08 -7.65 1.85
CA ARG A 81 7.62 -8.33 3.08
C ARG A 81 8.17 -9.75 3.25
N GLN A 82 8.44 -10.47 2.16
CA GLN A 82 9.07 -11.80 2.22
C GLN A 82 10.52 -11.75 2.69
N ARG A 83 11.16 -10.57 2.63
CA ARG A 83 12.56 -10.36 3.01
C ARG A 83 12.73 -9.78 4.41
N PHE A 84 11.64 -9.56 5.14
CA PHE A 84 11.66 -8.95 6.49
C PHE A 84 12.61 -9.65 7.46
N ALA A 85 12.57 -10.99 7.51
CA ALA A 85 13.49 -11.75 8.37
C ALA A 85 14.97 -11.44 8.07
N ARG A 86 15.32 -11.27 6.80
CA ARG A 86 16.69 -10.94 6.39
C ARG A 86 17.08 -9.51 6.79
N PHE A 87 16.16 -8.56 6.69
CA PHE A 87 16.44 -7.18 7.13
C PHE A 87 16.65 -7.10 8.64
N LEU A 88 15.86 -7.82 9.43
CA LEU A 88 16.03 -7.88 10.89
C LEU A 88 17.39 -8.45 11.28
N LEU A 89 17.82 -9.55 10.64
CA LEU A 89 19.15 -10.12 10.84
C LEU A 89 20.25 -9.14 10.46
N TYR A 90 20.12 -8.48 9.31
CA TYR A 90 21.11 -7.51 8.85
C TYR A 90 21.31 -6.35 9.82
N VAL A 91 20.21 -5.80 10.36
CA VAL A 91 20.27 -4.69 11.33
C VAL A 91 20.80 -5.14 12.70
N GLU A 92 20.53 -6.38 13.11
CA GLU A 92 21.11 -6.94 14.32
C GLU A 92 22.62 -7.20 14.19
N GLU A 93 23.06 -7.60 12.99
CA GLU A 93 24.45 -7.86 12.65
C GLU A 93 25.25 -6.60 12.31
N MET A 94 24.60 -5.44 12.14
CA MET A 94 25.27 -4.13 12.03
C MET A 94 26.01 -3.81 13.33
N ARG A 95 27.25 -4.28 13.41
CA ARG A 95 28.21 -3.95 14.46
C ARG A 95 28.87 -2.63 14.09
N ASP A 96 28.31 -1.53 14.54
CA ASP A 96 29.09 -0.29 14.61
C ASP A 96 30.20 -0.50 15.65
N GLU A 97 31.46 -0.39 15.21
CA GLU A 97 32.66 -0.54 16.05
C GLU A 97 32.69 0.43 17.25
N GLN A 98 31.80 1.44 17.25
CA GLN A 98 31.66 2.46 18.30
C GLN A 98 30.39 2.33 19.15
N GLU A 99 29.42 1.47 18.78
CA GLU A 99 28.06 1.52 19.35
C GLU A 99 27.48 0.14 19.68
N GLN A 100 28.16 -0.59 20.56
CA GLN A 100 27.67 -1.85 21.13
C GLN A 100 26.30 -1.64 21.80
N GLY A 101 25.23 -2.07 21.11
CA GLY A 101 23.86 -2.07 21.63
C GLY A 101 22.80 -1.40 20.74
N ARG A 102 23.18 -0.58 19.75
CA ARG A 102 22.18 0.08 18.87
C ARG A 102 21.52 -0.87 17.87
N GLY A 103 22.23 -1.88 17.36
CA GLY A 103 21.67 -2.86 16.42
C GLY A 103 20.47 -3.63 16.99
N ALA A 104 20.51 -4.03 18.26
CA ALA A 104 19.39 -4.71 18.93
C ALA A 104 18.16 -3.80 19.06
N MET A 105 18.36 -2.52 19.42
CA MET A 105 17.27 -1.55 19.49
C MET A 105 16.71 -1.21 18.11
N ALA A 106 17.57 -1.03 17.12
CA ALA A 106 17.16 -0.78 15.74
C ALA A 106 16.37 -1.97 15.17
N ARG A 107 16.76 -3.21 15.48
CA ARG A 107 16.00 -4.42 15.14
C ARG A 107 14.59 -4.35 15.74
N LEU A 108 14.44 -4.04 17.04
CA LEU A 108 13.13 -3.95 17.68
C LEU A 108 12.24 -2.90 17.02
N VAL A 109 12.78 -1.70 16.77
CA VAL A 109 12.03 -0.64 16.08
C VAL A 109 11.61 -1.09 14.68
N LEU A 110 12.53 -1.69 13.91
CA LEU A 110 12.25 -2.16 12.57
C LEU A 110 11.21 -3.28 12.55
N GLU A 111 11.29 -4.22 13.50
CA GLU A 111 10.33 -5.31 13.66
C GLU A 111 8.92 -4.77 13.91
N GLU A 112 8.78 -3.77 14.76
CA GLU A 112 7.49 -3.15 15.05
C GLU A 112 6.93 -2.39 13.85
N VAL A 113 7.77 -1.63 13.13
CA VAL A 113 7.38 -0.98 11.85
C VAL A 113 6.94 -2.02 10.82
N MET A 114 7.65 -3.14 10.70
CA MET A 114 7.32 -4.20 9.74
C MET A 114 6.00 -4.90 10.05
N LYS A 115 5.75 -5.19 11.34
CA LYS A 115 4.52 -5.83 11.82
C LYS A 115 3.29 -4.93 11.69
N HIS A 116 3.43 -3.63 11.98
CA HIS A 116 2.29 -2.71 12.08
C HIS A 116 2.15 -1.77 10.87
N GLY A 117 3.16 -1.71 10.00
CA GLY A 117 3.18 -0.79 8.87
C GLY A 117 3.51 0.65 9.32
N ARG A 118 2.73 1.63 8.87
CA ARG A 118 2.95 3.04 9.17
C ARG A 118 2.71 3.34 10.66
N MET A 119 3.74 3.73 11.39
CA MET A 119 3.64 4.20 12.78
C MET A 119 3.91 5.71 12.84
N LYS A 120 3.31 6.41 13.81
CA LYS A 120 3.52 7.84 14.09
C LYS A 120 4.22 8.02 15.42
#